data_AF-A0A2G9TF16-F1
#
_entry.id   AF-A0A2G9TF16-F1
#
_cell.length_a   1.000
_cell.length_b   1.000
_cell.length_c   1.000
_cell.angle_alpha   90.00
_cell.angle_beta   90.00
_cell.angle_gamma   90.00
#
_symmetry.space_group_name_H-M   'P 1'
#
loop_
_entity.id
_entity.type
_entity.pdbx_description
1 polymer ?
#
loop_
_entity_poly.entity_id
_entity_poly.type
_entity_poly.pdbx_seq_one_letter_code
_entity_poly.pdbx_strand_id
1 'polypeptide(L)'
;MVSLPNFNFAPDEVRQSVKGLNDTDPERDIILVDIEPRLGAVLRAHRRSQVNIEMWKGKDLVFPVNLNKTRSSLIPVLIIHEDATVDVDTLNSIRNELIRTEWWAHSIATALAGAGLAVVVIAAIYALFK
;
A
#
# COMPACT_ATOMS: atom_id res chain seq x y z
N MET A 1 -8.76 21.96 0.88
CA MET A 1 -8.53 20.95 -0.18
C MET A 1 -7.49 19.95 0.28
N VAL A 2 -7.69 18.65 0.05
CA VAL A 2 -6.66 17.62 0.29
C VAL A 2 -6.05 17.24 -1.05
N SER A 3 -4.72 17.11 -1.09
CA SER A 3 -3.98 16.61 -2.26
C SER A 3 -2.91 15.62 -1.83
N LEU A 4 -2.20 15.04 -2.79
CA LEU A 4 -0.95 14.35 -2.51
C LEU A 4 0.19 15.37 -2.26
N PRO A 5 1.29 14.95 -1.62
CA PRO A 5 2.45 15.79 -1.38
C PRO A 5 2.96 16.43 -2.68
N ASN A 6 3.36 17.70 -2.61
CA ASN A 6 3.86 18.48 -3.74
C ASN A 6 2.92 18.51 -4.96
N PHE A 7 1.61 18.27 -4.74
CA PHE A 7 0.62 18.07 -5.79
C PHE A 7 1.02 16.95 -6.78
N ASN A 8 1.56 15.86 -6.26
CA ASN A 8 1.84 14.65 -7.04
C ASN A 8 0.57 14.18 -7.77
N PHE A 9 0.70 13.84 -9.06
CA PHE A 9 -0.38 13.53 -10.01
C PHE A 9 -1.42 14.64 -10.28
N ALA A 10 -1.23 15.86 -9.79
CA ALA A 10 -2.06 16.99 -10.21
C ALA A 10 -1.61 17.54 -11.57
N PRO A 11 -2.50 18.26 -12.31
CA PRO A 11 -2.13 18.95 -13.53
C PRO A 11 -0.98 19.95 -13.30
N ASP A 12 -0.12 20.12 -14.30
CA ASP A 12 1.05 21.02 -14.21
C ASP A 12 0.68 22.46 -13.85
N GLU A 13 -0.49 22.94 -14.28
CA GLU A 13 -1.03 24.25 -13.93
C GLU A 13 -1.12 24.46 -12.41
N VAL A 14 -1.52 23.42 -11.68
CA VAL A 14 -1.64 23.46 -10.21
C VAL A 14 -0.26 23.52 -9.57
N ARG A 15 0.69 22.69 -10.03
CA ARG A 15 2.06 22.70 -9.53
C ARG A 15 2.75 24.04 -9.80
N GLN A 16 2.63 24.57 -11.01
CA GLN A 16 3.26 25.83 -11.42
C GLN A 16 2.63 27.05 -10.71
N SER A 17 1.42 26.92 -10.18
CA SER A 17 0.77 28.00 -9.41
C SER A 17 1.43 28.28 -8.06
N VAL A 18 2.22 27.32 -7.54
CA VAL A 18 2.86 27.41 -6.22
C VAL A 18 4.38 27.44 -6.39
N LYS A 19 5.03 28.51 -5.94
CA LYS A 19 6.49 28.61 -5.93
C LYS A 19 7.09 27.93 -4.70
N GLY A 20 8.19 27.21 -4.87
CA GLY A 20 8.93 26.58 -3.78
C GLY A 20 8.49 25.14 -3.46
N LEU A 21 7.68 24.52 -4.33
CA LEU A 21 7.46 23.08 -4.26
C LEU A 21 8.75 22.34 -4.64
N ASN A 22 9.05 21.27 -3.90
CA ASN A 22 10.10 20.34 -4.28
C ASN A 22 9.61 19.45 -5.43
N ASP A 23 10.56 18.81 -6.11
CA ASP A 23 10.22 17.75 -7.04
C ASP A 23 9.54 16.58 -6.30
N THR A 24 8.58 16.00 -7.00
CA THR A 24 7.82 14.83 -6.53
C THR A 24 8.70 13.61 -6.62
N ASP A 25 8.83 12.90 -5.50
CA ASP A 25 9.57 11.66 -5.42
C ASP A 25 8.58 10.48 -5.38
N PRO A 26 8.68 9.52 -6.32
CA PRO A 26 7.75 8.40 -6.41
C PRO A 26 7.85 7.42 -5.23
N GLU A 27 8.89 7.44 -4.41
CA GLU A 27 8.97 6.63 -3.19
C GLU A 27 8.47 7.38 -1.95
N ARG A 28 8.73 8.69 -1.86
CA ARG A 28 8.34 9.50 -0.69
C ARG A 28 6.89 9.96 -0.72
N ASP A 29 6.41 10.35 -1.91
CA ASP A 29 5.20 11.17 -2.08
C ASP A 29 3.99 10.36 -2.60
N ILE A 30 4.06 9.03 -2.54
CA ILE A 30 2.98 8.13 -2.96
C ILE A 30 2.26 7.48 -1.78
N ILE A 31 1.04 7.04 -2.03
CA ILE A 31 0.31 6.16 -1.11
C ILE A 31 0.61 4.72 -1.52
N LEU A 32 1.14 3.94 -0.59
CA LEU A 32 1.46 2.54 -0.82
C LEU A 32 0.85 1.68 0.29
N VAL A 33 0.22 0.58 -0.09
CA VAL A 33 -0.35 -0.39 0.86
C VAL A 33 0.04 -1.78 0.38
N ASP A 34 0.96 -2.42 1.10
CA ASP A 34 1.35 -3.80 0.90
C ASP A 34 0.39 -4.71 1.66
N ILE A 35 -0.34 -5.54 0.92
CA ILE A 35 -1.35 -6.44 1.44
C ILE A 35 -0.88 -7.87 1.17
N GLU A 36 -0.92 -8.72 2.19
CA GLU A 36 -0.76 -10.15 2.01
C GLU A 36 -2.01 -10.70 1.30
N PRO A 37 -1.87 -11.26 0.09
CA PRO A 37 -3.01 -11.53 -0.79
C PRO A 37 -3.98 -12.61 -0.28
N ARG A 38 -3.55 -13.49 0.63
CA ARG A 38 -4.35 -14.65 1.07
C ARG A 38 -5.19 -14.33 2.31
N LEU A 39 -4.64 -13.56 3.23
CA LEU A 39 -5.28 -13.08 4.45
C LEU A 39 -5.99 -11.73 4.24
N GLY A 40 -5.56 -10.94 3.26
CA GLY A 40 -5.92 -9.53 3.16
C GLY A 40 -5.31 -8.67 4.27
N ALA A 41 -4.31 -9.19 4.98
CA ALA A 41 -3.64 -8.48 6.07
C ALA A 41 -2.73 -7.38 5.51
N VAL A 42 -2.82 -6.17 6.05
CA VAL A 42 -1.94 -5.05 5.70
C VAL A 42 -0.59 -5.26 6.39
N LEU A 43 0.46 -5.52 5.61
CA LEU A 43 1.82 -5.72 6.12
C LEU A 43 2.55 -4.38 6.31
N ARG A 44 2.32 -3.45 5.38
CA ARG A 44 2.88 -2.12 5.39
C ARG A 44 1.92 -1.16 4.72
N ALA A 45 1.73 0.02 5.31
CA ALA A 45 0.96 1.09 4.72
C ALA A 45 1.69 2.42 4.92
N HIS A 46 1.86 3.13 3.81
CA HIS A 46 2.34 4.50 3.74
C HIS A 46 1.18 5.34 3.22
N ARG A 47 0.57 6.14 4.10
CA ARG A 47 -0.44 7.13 3.73
C ARG A 47 0.22 8.50 3.73
N ARG A 48 0.00 9.23 2.64
CA ARG A 48 0.56 10.56 2.40
C ARG A 48 -0.58 11.50 2.04
N SER A 49 -0.68 12.62 2.74
CA SER A 49 -1.70 13.63 2.45
C SER A 49 -1.17 15.03 2.68
N GLN A 50 -1.53 15.94 1.80
CA GLN A 50 -1.21 17.36 1.91
C GLN A 50 -2.50 18.14 2.14
N VAL A 51 -2.49 18.99 3.16
CA VAL A 51 -3.59 19.89 3.47
C VAL A 51 -3.30 21.25 2.84
N ASN A 52 -4.23 21.71 2.01
CA ASN A 52 -4.14 22.98 1.31
C ASN A 52 -5.31 23.88 1.67
N ILE A 53 -5.04 25.17 1.78
CA ILE A 53 -6.06 26.22 1.89
C ILE A 53 -6.28 26.80 0.50
N GLU A 54 -7.53 26.80 0.05
CA GLU A 54 -7.94 27.54 -1.14
C GLU A 54 -8.26 28.96 -0.70
N MET A 55 -7.50 29.93 -1.20
CA MET A 55 -7.81 31.33 -1.00
C MET A 55 -8.41 31.86 -2.29
N TRP A 56 -9.66 32.31 -2.24
CA TRP A 56 -10.23 33.08 -3.34
C TRP A 56 -9.92 34.56 -3.18
N LYS A 57 -9.85 35.26 -4.31
CA LYS A 57 -9.83 36.72 -4.30
C LYS A 57 -11.05 37.24 -3.55
N GLY A 58 -10.82 37.96 -2.46
CA GLY A 58 -11.88 38.60 -1.71
C GLY A 58 -12.47 39.73 -2.55
N LYS A 59 -13.79 39.77 -2.69
CA LYS A 59 -14.48 40.94 -3.24
C LYS A 59 -14.99 41.75 -2.05
N ASP A 60 -14.54 42.99 -1.94
CA ASP A 60 -14.93 43.96 -0.89
C ASP A 60 -14.47 43.58 0.54
N LEU A 61 -13.51 42.66 0.66
CA LEU A 61 -12.84 42.30 1.93
C LEU A 61 -11.61 43.18 2.14
N VAL A 62 -11.76 44.27 2.90
CA VAL A 62 -10.72 45.29 3.10
C VAL A 62 -10.15 45.31 4.54
N PHE A 63 -10.72 44.54 5.47
CA PHE A 63 -10.30 44.51 6.88
C PHE A 63 -10.15 43.07 7.40
N PRO A 64 -9.08 42.73 8.15
CA PRO A 64 -7.88 43.52 8.51
C PRO A 64 -6.77 43.52 7.43
N VAL A 65 -6.96 42.78 6.32
CA VAL A 65 -6.02 42.72 5.18
C VAL A 65 -6.81 42.92 3.89
N ASN A 66 -6.29 43.72 2.95
CA ASN A 66 -6.97 43.99 1.69
C ASN A 66 -6.82 42.80 0.73
N LEU A 67 -7.84 41.94 0.70
CA LEU A 67 -7.89 40.74 -0.15
C LEU A 67 -8.39 41.02 -1.58
N ASN A 68 -8.71 42.28 -1.91
CA ASN A 68 -9.04 42.66 -3.30
C ASN A 68 -7.82 42.60 -4.22
N LYS A 69 -6.61 42.65 -3.66
CA LYS A 69 -5.34 42.59 -4.42
C LYS A 69 -4.73 41.20 -4.47
N THR A 70 -5.20 40.25 -3.65
CA THR A 70 -4.73 38.86 -3.71
C THR A 70 -5.31 38.15 -4.93
N ARG A 71 -4.50 37.28 -5.53
CA ARG A 71 -4.96 36.35 -6.58
C ARG A 71 -5.59 35.15 -5.89
N SER A 72 -6.54 34.49 -6.56
CA SER A 72 -6.97 33.18 -6.11
C SER A 72 -5.77 32.22 -6.16
N SER A 73 -5.47 31.55 -5.06
CA SER A 73 -4.27 30.72 -4.94
C SER A 73 -4.50 29.53 -4.03
N LEU A 74 -3.81 28.43 -4.34
CA LEU A 74 -3.69 27.26 -3.48
C LEU A 74 -2.46 27.43 -2.59
N ILE A 75 -2.66 27.36 -1.28
CA ILE A 75 -1.58 27.46 -0.31
C ILE A 75 -1.40 26.10 0.36
N PRO A 76 -0.32 25.35 0.06
CA PRO A 76 0.01 24.15 0.81
C PRO A 76 0.43 24.55 2.23
N VAL A 77 -0.20 23.94 3.24
CA VAL A 77 0.05 24.30 4.65
C VAL A 77 0.97 23.27 5.30
N LEU A 78 0.62 21.99 5.18
CA LEU A 78 1.38 20.90 5.78
C LEU A 78 1.18 19.60 5.00
N ILE A 79 2.16 18.71 5.14
CA ILE A 79 2.13 17.35 4.61
C ILE A 79 2.17 16.41 5.81
N ILE A 80 1.27 15.43 5.82
CA ILE A 80 1.16 14.39 6.84
C ILE A 80 1.66 13.08 6.24
N HIS A 81 2.62 12.47 6.94
CA HIS A 81 3.12 11.14 6.66
C HIS A 81 2.62 10.21 7.76
N GLU A 82 1.78 9.25 7.38
CA GLU A 82 1.32 8.19 8.25
C GLU A 82 1.90 6.87 7.76
N ASP A 83 2.67 6.24 8.63
CA ASP A 83 3.37 4.99 8.35
C ASP A 83 2.94 3.94 9.35
N ALA A 84 2.52 2.78 8.84
CA ALA A 84 2.19 1.61 9.63
C ALA A 84 2.93 0.41 9.05
N THR A 85 3.71 -0.27 9.87
CA THR A 85 4.45 -1.47 9.50
C THR A 85 4.19 -2.54 10.54
N VAL A 86 3.92 -3.76 10.08
CA VAL A 86 3.84 -4.93 10.96
C VAL A 86 5.23 -5.21 11.52
N ASP A 87 5.30 -5.51 12.81
CA ASP A 87 6.55 -5.86 13.48
C ASP A 87 7.05 -7.24 13.04
N VAL A 88 8.34 -7.49 13.29
CA VAL A 88 9.00 -8.71 12.84
C VAL A 88 8.41 -9.96 13.50
N ASP A 89 7.95 -9.88 14.75
CA ASP A 89 7.41 -11.03 15.49
C ASP A 89 6.03 -11.41 14.95
N THR A 90 5.15 -10.43 14.74
CA THR A 90 3.85 -10.65 14.10
C THR A 90 4.01 -11.16 12.66
N LEU A 91 4.97 -10.63 11.90
CA LEU A 91 5.25 -11.10 10.54
C LEU A 91 5.71 -12.57 10.53
N ASN A 92 6.55 -12.95 11.49
CA ASN A 92 6.98 -14.33 11.66
C ASN A 92 5.82 -15.26 12.06
N SER A 93 4.88 -14.78 12.88
CA SER A 93 3.66 -15.52 13.23
C SER A 93 2.82 -15.78 11.98
N ILE A 94 2.53 -14.76 11.19
CA ILE A 94 1.78 -14.88 9.92
C ILE A 94 2.47 -15.88 8.98
N ARG A 95 3.79 -15.79 8.82
CA ARG A 95 4.56 -16.69 7.96
C ARG A 95 4.49 -18.15 8.43
N ASN A 96 4.63 -18.39 9.72
CA ASN A 96 4.60 -19.74 10.28
C ASN A 96 3.20 -20.35 10.19
N GLU A 97 2.16 -19.58 10.50
CA GLU A 97 0.80 -20.09 10.51
C GLU A 97 0.24 -20.33 9.12
N LEU A 98 0.52 -19.45 8.14
CA LEU A 98 0.03 -19.66 6.77
C LEU A 98 0.99 -20.50 5.92
N ILE A 99 2.18 -19.96 5.65
CA ILE A 99 3.04 -20.47 4.57
C ILE A 99 3.63 -21.82 4.96
N ARG A 100 4.09 -21.95 6.22
CA ARG A 100 4.73 -23.19 6.68
C ARG A 100 3.72 -24.31 6.88
N THR A 101 2.57 -24.01 7.48
CA THR A 101 1.50 -24.99 7.70
C THR A 101 0.98 -25.56 6.38
N GLU A 102 0.74 -24.72 5.39
CA GLU A 102 0.28 -25.17 4.08
C GLU A 102 1.33 -26.04 3.38
N TRP A 103 2.60 -25.62 3.40
CA TRP A 103 3.67 -26.39 2.78
C TRP A 103 3.78 -27.79 3.39
N TRP A 104 3.63 -27.90 4.72
CA TRP A 104 3.56 -29.20 5.39
C TRP A 104 2.35 -30.01 4.98
N ALA A 105 1.16 -29.40 4.97
CA ALA A 105 -0.07 -30.08 4.56
C ALA A 105 0.03 -30.62 3.12
N HIS A 106 0.51 -29.81 2.19
CA HIS A 106 0.69 -30.21 0.80
C HIS A 106 1.75 -31.31 0.64
N SER A 107 2.88 -31.18 1.34
CA SER A 107 3.97 -32.16 1.28
C SER A 107 3.54 -33.52 1.83
N ILE A 108 2.84 -33.55 2.97
CA ILE A 108 2.32 -34.78 3.58
C ILE A 108 1.27 -35.42 2.67
N ALA A 109 0.33 -34.64 2.15
CA ALA A 109 -0.69 -35.15 1.25
C ALA A 109 -0.08 -35.79 -0.01
N THR A 110 0.91 -35.13 -0.60
CA THR A 110 1.61 -35.62 -1.79
C THR A 110 2.42 -36.89 -1.49
N ALA A 111 3.11 -36.93 -0.35
CA ALA A 111 3.87 -38.11 0.08
C ALA A 111 2.94 -39.32 0.33
N LEU A 112 1.81 -39.12 0.99
CA LEU A 112 0.81 -40.17 1.23
C LEU A 112 0.20 -40.68 -0.08
N ALA A 113 -0.12 -39.78 -1.01
CA ALA A 113 -0.61 -40.17 -2.34
C ALA A 113 0.42 -41.03 -3.09
N GLY A 114 1.71 -40.64 -3.05
CA GLY A 114 2.80 -41.42 -3.64
C GLY A 114 2.99 -42.80 -3.00
N ALA A 115 2.94 -42.87 -1.66
CA ALA A 115 3.01 -44.13 -0.93
C ALA A 115 1.83 -45.06 -1.27
N GLY A 116 0.61 -44.52 -1.33
CA GLY A 116 -0.58 -45.27 -1.74
C GLY A 116 -0.46 -45.83 -3.15
N LEU A 117 0.03 -45.04 -4.10
CA LEU A 117 0.29 -45.49 -5.47
C LEU A 117 1.29 -46.64 -5.50
N ALA A 118 2.39 -46.53 -4.74
CA ALA A 118 3.42 -47.58 -4.68
C ALA A 118 2.86 -48.91 -4.15
N VAL A 119 2.02 -48.88 -3.10
CA VAL A 119 1.37 -50.09 -2.56
C VAL A 119 0.46 -50.73 -3.60
N VAL A 120 -0.33 -49.95 -4.34
CA VAL A 120 -1.21 -50.45 -5.40
C VAL A 120 -0.40 -51.13 -6.50
N VAL A 121 0.73 -50.54 -6.92
CA VAL A 121 1.62 -51.11 -7.93
C VAL A 121 2.24 -52.43 -7.44
N ILE A 122 2.72 -52.48 -6.20
CA ILE A 122 3.29 -53.71 -5.61
C ILE A 122 2.22 -54.81 -5.55
N ALA A 123 0.99 -54.48 -5.13
CA ALA A 123 -0.11 -55.44 -5.08
C ALA A 123 -0.48 -55.97 -6.47
N ALA A 124 -0.52 -55.11 -7.49
CA ALA A 124 -0.77 -55.50 -8.88
C ALA A 124 0.32 -56.43 -9.42
N ILE A 125 1.60 -56.12 -9.15
CA ILE A 125 2.73 -56.99 -9.51
C ILE A 125 2.58 -58.35 -8.83
N TYR A 126 2.33 -58.37 -7.51
CA TYR A 126 2.16 -59.62 -6.77
C TYR A 126 1.00 -60.47 -7.31
N ALA A 127 -0.12 -59.84 -7.71
CA ALA A 127 -1.26 -60.53 -8.29
C ALA A 127 -1.00 -61.10 -9.69
N LEU A 128 -0.08 -60.52 -10.47
CA LEU A 128 0.29 -61.00 -11.81
C LEU A 128 1.30 -62.16 -11.79
N PHE A 129 2.13 -62.25 -10.75
CA PHE A 129 3.14 -63.30 -10.58
C PHE A 129 2.67 -64.50 -9.76
N LYS A 130 1.39 -64.52 -9.35
CA LYS A 130 0.75 -65.62 -8.63
C LYS A 130 -0.28 -66.29 -9.54
#